data_AF-A0A0C2WDC4-F1
#
_entry.id   AF-A0A0C2WDC4-F1
#
_cell.length_a   1.000
_cell.length_b   1.000
_cell.length_c   1.000
_cell.angle_alpha   90.00
_cell.angle_beta   90.00
_cell.angle_gamma   90.00
#
_symmetry.space_group_name_H-M   'P 1'
#
loop_
_entity.id
_entity.type
_entity.pdbx_description
1 polymer ?
#
loop_
_entity_poly.entity_id
_entity_poly.type
_entity_poly.pdbx_seq_one_letter_code
_entity_poly.pdbx_strand_id
1 'polypeptide(L)'
;QYIGSVDTREGRLITFPNILQHRVQPFKLADSTRPGHRKILALFLVDPNAKVISTANVPSQRLDWWCESFEAKQTGLGRLPLELQDFVFEQVDFPISMKMAKELRLELMEKRKKFTLGFERAQEAISLCEH
;
A
#
# COMPACT_ATOMS: atom_id res chain seq x y z
N GLN A 1 -3.37 -20.35 26.28
CA GLN A 1 -3.78 -20.95 24.99
C GLN A 1 -2.55 -21.02 24.09
N TYR A 2 -2.26 -22.17 23.48
CA TYR A 2 -1.18 -22.28 22.48
C TYR A 2 -1.69 -21.74 21.14
N ILE A 3 -1.18 -20.58 20.74
CA ILE A 3 -1.45 -19.98 19.43
C ILE A 3 -0.34 -20.52 18.52
N GLY A 4 -0.70 -21.33 17.53
CA GLY A 4 0.28 -21.97 16.63
C GLY A 4 1.15 -20.94 15.89
N SER A 5 2.28 -21.41 15.34
CA SER A 5 3.19 -20.59 14.54
C SER A 5 3.52 -21.26 13.21
N VAL A 6 3.83 -20.45 12.21
CA VAL A 6 4.22 -20.92 10.87
C VAL A 6 5.45 -20.14 10.41
N ASP A 7 6.52 -20.84 10.05
CA ASP A 7 7.70 -20.21 9.46
C ASP A 7 7.39 -19.60 8.08
N THR A 8 7.90 -18.41 7.81
CA THR A 8 7.80 -17.73 6.51
C THR A 8 9.01 -18.03 5.63
N ARG A 9 9.13 -19.29 5.19
CA ARG A 9 10.24 -19.74 4.32
C ARG A 9 10.06 -19.23 2.89
N GLU A 10 11.18 -19.05 2.18
CA GLU A 10 11.16 -18.70 0.76
C GLU A 10 10.33 -19.72 -0.06
N GLY A 11 9.57 -19.22 -1.03
CA GLY A 11 8.70 -20.04 -1.88
C GLY A 11 7.43 -20.58 -1.20
N ARG A 12 7.20 -20.29 0.08
CA ARG A 12 6.00 -20.75 0.80
C ARG A 12 4.80 -19.84 0.54
N LEU A 13 3.69 -20.45 0.13
CA LEU A 13 2.37 -19.83 0.14
C LEU A 13 1.67 -20.13 1.47
N ILE A 14 1.09 -19.09 2.09
CA ILE A 14 0.28 -19.22 3.30
C ILE A 14 -1.08 -18.58 3.00
N THR A 15 -2.16 -19.34 3.20
CA THR A 15 -3.54 -18.88 2.99
C THR A 15 -4.32 -19.04 4.28
N PHE A 16 -4.98 -17.98 4.72
CA PHE A 16 -5.85 -17.99 5.89
C PHE A 16 -6.93 -16.92 5.73
N PRO A 17 -8.11 -17.08 6.36
CA PRO A 17 -9.16 -16.09 6.26
C PRO A 17 -8.81 -14.85 7.10
N ASN A 18 -9.10 -13.66 6.56
CA ASN A 18 -8.74 -12.37 7.18
C ASN A 18 -9.48 -12.06 8.50
N ILE A 19 -10.38 -12.94 8.93
CA ILE A 19 -11.07 -12.87 10.24
C ILE A 19 -10.19 -13.36 11.39
N LEU A 20 -9.10 -14.08 11.10
CA LEU A 20 -8.21 -14.60 12.13
C LEU A 20 -7.16 -13.56 12.51
N GLN A 21 -7.06 -13.30 13.82
CA GLN A 21 -5.99 -12.48 14.37
C GLN A 21 -4.64 -13.17 14.12
N HIS A 22 -3.68 -12.42 13.58
CA HIS A 22 -2.33 -12.89 13.35
C HIS A 22 -1.34 -11.76 13.61
N ARG A 23 -0.10 -12.14 13.93
CA ARG A 23 1.01 -11.21 14.09
C ARG A 23 2.24 -11.73 13.37
N VAL A 24 2.99 -10.81 12.79
CA VAL A 24 4.30 -11.13 12.23
C VAL A 24 5.36 -10.73 13.24
N GLN A 25 6.11 -11.71 13.75
CA GLN A 25 7.16 -11.43 14.71
C GLN A 25 8.33 -10.67 14.06
N PRO A 26 9.03 -9.80 14.81
CA PRO A 26 10.29 -9.23 14.38
C PRO A 26 11.28 -10.33 13.98
N PHE A 27 12.07 -10.07 12.95
CA PHE A 27 13.10 -10.98 12.48
C PHE A 27 14.41 -10.24 12.31
N LYS A 28 15.51 -10.97 12.39
CA LYS A 28 16.86 -10.49 12.11
C LYS A 28 17.61 -11.55 11.34
N LEU A 29 18.66 -11.15 10.63
CA LEU A 29 19.57 -12.10 10.03
C LEU A 29 20.27 -12.89 11.14
N ALA A 30 20.46 -14.20 10.90
CA ALA A 30 21.26 -15.02 11.80
C ALA A 30 22.71 -14.52 11.86
N ASP A 31 23.22 -14.02 10.73
CA ASP A 31 24.50 -13.35 10.59
C ASP A 31 24.27 -11.94 10.05
N SER A 32 24.51 -10.93 10.87
CA SER A 32 24.31 -9.52 10.53
C SER A 32 25.37 -8.96 9.59
N THR A 33 26.47 -9.67 9.34
CA THR A 33 27.52 -9.24 8.41
C THR A 33 27.17 -9.54 6.95
N ARG A 34 26.18 -10.41 6.73
CA ARG A 34 25.75 -10.83 5.39
C ARG A 34 24.51 -10.04 4.97
N PRO A 35 24.34 -9.75 3.66
CA PRO A 35 23.10 -9.16 3.17
C PRO A 35 21.95 -10.18 3.26
N GLY A 36 20.75 -9.70 3.57
CA GLY A 36 19.54 -10.52 3.54
C GLY A 36 18.28 -9.69 3.74
N HIS A 37 17.17 -10.17 3.22
CA HIS A 37 15.87 -9.49 3.31
C HIS A 37 14.73 -10.51 3.30
N ARG A 38 13.55 -10.08 3.77
CA ARG A 38 12.29 -10.84 3.66
C ARG A 38 11.33 -10.05 2.78
N LYS A 39 10.93 -10.62 1.64
CA LYS A 39 9.89 -10.08 0.75
C LYS A 39 8.63 -10.93 0.87
N ILE A 40 7.48 -10.27 0.93
CA ILE A 40 6.17 -10.92 1.04
C ILE A 40 5.26 -10.29 -0.02
N LEU A 41 4.56 -11.14 -0.78
CA LEU A 41 3.43 -10.73 -1.61
C LEU A 41 2.15 -11.13 -0.89
N ALA A 42 1.36 -10.15 -0.47
CA ALA A 42 0.06 -10.38 0.15
C ALA A 42 -1.05 -10.15 -0.88
N LEU A 43 -1.97 -11.10 -0.97
CA LEU A 43 -3.17 -11.01 -1.80
C LEU A 43 -4.39 -11.09 -0.89
N PHE A 44 -5.34 -10.17 -1.07
CA PHE A 44 -6.60 -10.17 -0.34
C PHE A 44 -7.72 -10.57 -1.30
N LEU A 45 -8.41 -11.66 -0.98
CA LEU A 45 -9.58 -12.09 -1.73
C LEU A 45 -10.81 -11.38 -1.17
N VAL A 46 -11.59 -10.80 -2.06
CA VAL A 46 -12.88 -10.16 -1.74
C VAL A 46 -14.02 -11.08 -2.17
N ASP A 47 -15.19 -10.91 -1.55
CA ASP A 47 -16.41 -11.63 -1.95
C ASP A 47 -16.75 -11.29 -3.42
N PRO A 48 -16.82 -12.29 -4.33
CA PRO A 48 -17.16 -12.05 -5.72
C PRO A 48 -18.57 -11.46 -5.93
N ASN A 49 -19.47 -11.59 -4.95
CA ASN A 49 -20.80 -10.98 -5.00
C ASN A 49 -20.80 -9.49 -4.61
N ALA A 50 -19.74 -9.02 -3.96
CA ALA A 50 -19.56 -7.61 -3.66
C ALA A 50 -18.99 -6.87 -4.88
N LYS A 51 -19.71 -5.85 -5.35
CA LYS A 51 -19.22 -5.00 -6.45
C LYS A 51 -18.19 -4.01 -5.92
N VAL A 52 -16.92 -4.24 -6.23
CA VAL A 52 -15.82 -3.30 -5.99
C VAL A 52 -15.45 -2.63 -7.32
N ILE A 53 -15.09 -1.35 -7.28
CA ILE A 53 -14.62 -0.63 -8.47
C ILE A 53 -13.32 -1.30 -8.95
N SER A 54 -13.34 -1.80 -10.19
CA SER A 54 -12.15 -2.36 -10.83
C SER A 54 -11.08 -1.28 -11.01
N THR A 55 -9.82 -1.62 -10.78
CA THR A 55 -8.68 -0.76 -11.08
C THR A 55 -8.62 -0.37 -12.56
N ALA A 56 -9.23 -1.15 -13.46
CA ALA A 56 -9.38 -0.78 -14.87
C ALA A 56 -10.23 0.48 -15.08
N ASN A 57 -11.09 0.82 -14.12
CA ASN A 57 -11.96 1.99 -14.17
C ASN A 57 -11.45 3.13 -13.26
N VAL A 58 -10.29 2.96 -12.61
CA VAL A 58 -9.68 3.98 -11.76
C VAL A 58 -8.55 4.65 -12.55
N PRO A 59 -8.57 5.98 -12.72
CA PRO A 59 -7.48 6.68 -13.40
C PRO A 59 -6.16 6.52 -12.64
N SER A 60 -5.02 6.66 -13.34
CA SER A 60 -3.71 6.66 -12.69
C SER A 60 -3.69 7.70 -11.57
N GLN A 61 -3.27 7.29 -10.37
CA GLN A 61 -3.23 8.17 -9.20
C GLN A 61 -1.87 8.88 -9.03
N ARG A 62 -0.89 8.54 -9.87
CA ARG A 62 0.47 9.08 -9.83
C ARG A 62 0.60 10.31 -10.71
N LEU A 63 0.97 11.43 -10.10
CA LEU A 63 1.15 12.71 -10.78
C LEU A 63 2.22 12.66 -11.87
N ASP A 64 3.36 12.01 -11.60
CA ASP A 64 4.45 11.89 -12.55
C ASP A 64 4.04 11.17 -13.84
N TRP A 65 3.17 10.15 -13.74
CA TRP A 65 2.63 9.45 -14.91
C TRP A 65 1.69 10.31 -15.74
N TRP A 66 1.01 11.27 -15.11
CA TRP A 66 0.17 12.21 -15.84
C TRP A 66 1.03 13.20 -16.62
N CYS A 67 2.04 13.81 -15.98
CA CYS A 67 2.98 14.72 -16.65
C CYS A 67 3.59 14.06 -17.91
N GLU A 68 4.15 12.85 -17.76
CA GLU A 68 4.69 12.06 -18.88
C GLU A 68 3.64 11.81 -19.98
N SER A 69 2.39 11.50 -19.60
CA SER A 69 1.33 11.25 -20.56
C SER A 69 0.89 12.52 -21.31
N PHE A 70 0.94 13.71 -20.72
CA PHE A 70 0.55 14.96 -21.38
C PHE A 70 1.62 15.45 -22.33
N GLU A 71 2.89 15.32 -21.95
CA GLU A 71 4.04 15.57 -22.83
C GLU A 71 3.97 14.69 -24.09
N ALA A 72 3.65 13.40 -23.93
CA ALA A 72 3.58 12.46 -25.04
C ALA A 72 2.40 12.69 -26.00
N LYS A 73 1.28 13.25 -25.52
CA LYS A 73 0.02 13.33 -26.29
C LYS A 73 -0.17 14.64 -27.07
N GLN A 74 0.60 15.70 -26.79
CA GLN A 74 0.47 17.04 -27.42
C GLN A 74 -0.97 17.60 -27.50
N THR A 75 -1.87 17.18 -26.60
CA THR A 75 -3.27 17.64 -26.56
C THR A 75 -3.51 18.55 -25.36
N GLY A 76 -4.16 19.70 -25.59
CA GLY A 76 -4.61 20.63 -24.55
C GLY A 76 -3.45 21.15 -23.70
N LEU A 77 -3.29 20.56 -22.51
CA LEU A 77 -2.27 20.90 -21.51
C LEU A 77 -0.84 20.79 -22.07
N GLY A 78 -0.55 19.75 -22.86
CA GLY A 78 0.80 19.50 -23.41
C GLY A 78 1.25 20.51 -24.46
N ARG A 79 0.41 21.48 -24.84
CA ARG A 79 0.76 22.61 -25.74
C ARG A 79 1.12 23.89 -24.98
N LEU A 80 0.88 23.93 -23.68
CA LEU A 80 1.22 25.08 -22.85
C LEU A 80 2.73 25.10 -22.56
N PRO A 81 3.34 26.27 -22.33
CA PRO A 81 4.67 26.37 -21.73
C PRO A 81 4.75 25.56 -20.43
N LEU A 82 5.93 25.01 -20.12
CA LEU A 82 6.15 24.16 -18.95
C LEU A 82 5.71 24.84 -17.66
N GLU A 83 5.93 26.15 -17.52
CA GLU A 83 5.56 26.93 -16.34
C GLU A 83 4.04 26.93 -16.09
N LEU A 84 3.24 26.94 -17.16
CA LEU A 84 1.77 26.87 -17.06
C LEU A 84 1.29 25.44 -16.83
N GLN A 85 2.00 24.43 -17.33
CA GLN A 85 1.70 23.04 -17.03
C GLN A 85 1.95 22.76 -15.54
N ASP A 86 3.12 23.16 -15.03
CA ASP A 86 3.50 23.03 -13.63
C ASP A 86 2.49 23.77 -12.74
N PHE A 87 2.11 25.00 -13.09
CA PHE A 87 1.08 25.74 -12.36
C PHE A 87 -0.25 24.99 -12.29
N VAL A 88 -0.70 24.34 -13.37
CA VAL A 88 -1.93 23.54 -13.33
C VAL A 88 -1.76 22.32 -12.42
N PHE A 89 -0.64 21.62 -12.52
CA PHE A 89 -0.37 20.44 -11.70
C PHE A 89 -0.22 20.76 -10.20
N GLU A 90 0.27 21.95 -9.86
CA GLU A 90 0.33 22.45 -8.47
C GLU A 90 -1.05 22.79 -7.90
N GLN A 91 -2.03 23.09 -8.75
CA GLN A 91 -3.37 23.54 -8.33
C GLN A 91 -4.41 22.41 -8.28
N VAL A 92 -4.08 21.20 -8.74
CA VAL A 92 -4.99 20.05 -8.71
C VAL A 92 -4.76 19.16 -7.49
N ASP A 93 -5.85 18.73 -6.85
CA ASP A 93 -5.80 17.80 -5.71
C ASP A 93 -5.56 16.34 -6.14
N PHE A 94 -5.71 16.04 -7.43
CA PHE A 94 -5.51 14.73 -8.03
C PHE A 94 -4.97 14.90 -9.45
N PRO A 95 -4.01 14.08 -9.89
CA PRO A 95 -3.34 12.96 -9.19
C PRO A 95 -2.33 13.41 -8.11
N ILE A 96 -1.94 12.50 -7.21
CA ILE A 96 -1.08 12.83 -6.06
C ILE A 96 0.41 12.61 -6.35
N SER A 97 1.26 13.40 -5.71
CA SER A 97 2.71 13.24 -5.78
C SER A 97 3.19 11.99 -5.03
N MET A 98 4.36 11.47 -5.39
CA MET A 98 4.99 10.37 -4.66
C MET A 98 5.28 10.69 -3.19
N LYS A 99 5.52 11.98 -2.86
CA LYS A 99 5.68 12.44 -1.48
C LYS A 99 4.37 12.29 -0.71
N MET A 100 3.29 12.84 -1.25
CA MET A 100 1.95 12.76 -0.65
C MET A 100 1.47 11.31 -0.52
N ALA A 101 1.73 10.47 -1.53
CA ALA A 101 1.40 9.04 -1.49
C ALA A 101 2.10 8.31 -0.34
N LYS A 102 3.38 8.63 -0.06
CA LYS A 102 4.13 8.07 1.08
C LYS A 102 3.60 8.57 2.42
N GLU A 103 3.25 9.85 2.53
CA GLU A 103 2.65 10.43 3.73
C GLU A 103 1.29 9.80 4.03
N LEU A 104 0.41 9.70 3.03
CA LEU A 104 -0.89 9.05 3.15
C LEU A 104 -0.76 7.57 3.52
N ARG A 105 0.23 6.86 2.97
CA ARG A 105 0.52 5.47 3.36
C ARG A 105 0.80 5.36 4.85
N LEU A 106 1.67 6.22 5.39
CA LEU A 106 2.02 6.20 6.82
C LEU A 106 0.79 6.53 7.69
N GLU A 107 -0.01 7.51 7.28
CA GLU A 107 -1.25 7.87 7.97
C GLU A 107 -2.26 6.70 7.98
N LEU A 108 -2.44 6.02 6.84
CA LEU A 108 -3.32 4.86 6.71
C LEU A 108 -2.85 3.69 7.57
N MET A 109 -1.54 3.41 7.60
CA MET A 109 -0.95 2.38 8.48
C MET A 109 -1.23 2.69 9.96
N GLU A 110 -1.06 3.95 10.37
CA GLU A 110 -1.32 4.37 11.75
C GLU A 110 -2.82 4.32 12.10
N LYS A 111 -3.70 4.76 11.19
CA LYS A 111 -5.16 4.64 11.36
C LYS A 111 -5.60 3.19 11.50
N ARG A 112 -5.05 2.28 10.69
CA ARG A 112 -5.35 0.85 10.77
C ARG A 112 -4.88 0.23 12.07
N LYS A 113 -3.69 0.61 12.57
CA LYS A 113 -3.20 0.22 13.89
C LYS A 113 -4.13 0.68 15.03
N LYS A 114 -4.72 1.88 14.91
CA LYS A 114 -5.67 2.44 15.90
C LYS A 114 -7.06 1.83 15.82
N PHE A 115 -7.58 1.55 14.63
CA PHE A 115 -8.90 0.94 14.45
C PHE A 115 -8.99 -0.43 15.14
N THR A 116 -7.93 -1.21 15.01
CA THR A 116 -7.70 -2.44 15.78
C THR A 116 -7.82 -2.24 17.30
N LEU A 117 -7.14 -1.23 17.85
CA LEU A 117 -7.18 -0.94 19.29
C LEU A 117 -8.60 -0.58 19.79
N GLY A 118 -9.43 0.02 18.94
CA GLY A 118 -10.83 0.35 19.27
C GLY A 118 -11.75 -0.86 19.37
N PHE A 119 -11.44 -1.94 18.66
CA PHE A 119 -12.12 -3.24 18.78
C PHE A 119 -11.56 -4.07 19.95
N GLU A 120 -10.33 -3.77 20.38
CA GLU A 120 -9.57 -4.50 21.39
C GLU A 120 -9.51 -3.74 22.72
N ARG A 121 -10.52 -3.91 23.58
CA ARG A 121 -10.28 -3.88 25.04
C ARG A 121 -9.42 -5.05 25.52
N ALA A 122 -8.91 -5.89 24.61
CA ALA A 122 -8.01 -6.99 24.89
C ALA A 122 -6.97 -7.18 23.76
N GLN A 123 -5.72 -6.83 24.08
CA GLN A 123 -4.46 -7.38 23.56
C GLN A 123 -4.01 -7.11 22.11
N GLU A 124 -2.98 -6.24 22.04
CA GLU A 124 -1.85 -6.19 21.09
C GLU A 124 -2.16 -6.03 19.58
N ALA A 125 -1.78 -4.85 19.07
CA ALA A 125 -1.73 -4.42 17.66
C ALA A 125 -1.77 -5.55 16.58
N ILE A 126 -2.93 -5.74 15.98
CA ILE A 126 -3.15 -6.41 14.69
C ILE A 126 -2.38 -5.71 13.57
N SER A 127 -1.59 -6.48 12.83
CA SER A 127 -0.93 -6.06 11.59
C SER A 127 -1.49 -6.90 10.44
N LEU A 128 -2.14 -6.25 9.46
CA LEU A 128 -2.60 -6.88 8.23
C LEU A 128 -1.44 -7.02 7.22
N CYS A 129 -0.35 -7.66 7.67
CA CYS A 129 0.94 -7.75 6.97
C CYS A 129 1.67 -6.42 6.75
N GLU A 130 1.22 -5.34 7.40
CA GLU A 130 1.88 -4.02 7.35
C GLU A 130 3.06 -4.02 8.35
N HIS A 131 4.26 -3.73 7.85
CA HIS A 131 5.51 -3.65 8.63
C HIS A 131 6.12 -2.27 8.45
#